data_AF-A0AAD7ZP48-F1
#
_entry.id   AF-A0AAD7ZP48-F1
#
_cell.length_a   1.000
_cell.length_b   1.000
_cell.length_c   1.000
_cell.angle_alpha   90.00
_cell.angle_beta   90.00
_cell.angle_gamma   90.00
#
_symmetry.space_group_name_H-M   'P 1'
#
loop_
_entity.id
_entity.type
_entity.pdbx_description
1 polymer ?
#
loop_
_entity_poly.entity_id
_entity_poly.type
_entity_poly.pdbx_seq_one_letter_code
_entity_poly.pdbx_strand_id
1 'polypeptide(L)'
;MTLTTVLVAALLVGTCGNNEARTTEEGNKQRFLWKTGAWGSCFAVGGCGEGRRERQVWCSESDGRTVLEVMCDAQSEPPTIKPCFTACRHHRDKLQWQVGAWGPCLPVSPADANNVVDLQQPMAGDTRHDNLGVTQRNVSCVLVSHEAVK
;
A
#
# COMPACT_ATOMS: atom_id res chain seq x y z
N MET A 1 63.97 3.85 -62.38
CA MET A 1 63.82 2.85 -61.31
C MET A 1 62.60 3.27 -60.48
N THR A 2 61.51 2.48 -60.59
CA THR A 2 60.30 2.33 -59.71
C THR A 2 59.54 3.59 -59.21
N LEU A 3 58.29 3.86 -59.65
CA LEU A 3 56.97 3.41 -59.10
C LEU A 3 56.76 3.89 -57.63
N THR A 4 55.75 4.69 -57.23
CA THR A 4 54.31 4.37 -57.18
C THR A 4 53.39 5.57 -56.80
N THR A 5 52.21 5.61 -57.44
CA THR A 5 50.83 5.91 -56.93
C THR A 5 50.41 7.29 -56.41
N VAL A 6 49.50 7.89 -57.18
CA VAL A 6 48.50 8.93 -56.86
C VAL A 6 47.38 8.37 -55.99
N LEU A 7 46.85 9.11 -55.00
CA LEU A 7 45.42 9.04 -54.66
C LEU A 7 44.96 10.23 -53.79
N VAL A 8 43.93 10.90 -54.30
CA VAL A 8 43.21 12.05 -53.75
C VAL A 8 42.41 11.59 -52.52
N ALA A 9 42.64 12.20 -51.36
CA ALA A 9 41.82 11.96 -50.17
C ALA A 9 40.51 12.77 -50.29
N ALA A 10 39.43 12.07 -50.68
CA ALA A 10 38.08 12.60 -50.75
C ALA A 10 37.52 12.89 -49.35
N LEU A 11 36.84 14.03 -49.23
CA LEU A 11 36.09 14.50 -48.06
C LEU A 11 34.99 13.48 -47.71
N LEU A 12 35.19 12.74 -46.61
CA LEU A 12 34.10 12.00 -45.98
C LEU A 12 33.45 12.89 -44.92
N VAL A 13 32.45 13.66 -45.35
CA VAL A 13 31.46 14.27 -44.46
C VAL A 13 30.71 13.13 -43.77
N GLY A 14 31.22 12.71 -42.62
CA GLY A 14 30.57 11.72 -41.78
C GLY A 14 29.40 12.38 -41.05
N THR A 15 28.17 12.16 -41.54
CA THR A 15 26.97 12.45 -40.76
C THR A 15 26.97 11.57 -39.51
N CYS A 16 27.19 12.16 -38.34
CA CYS A 16 26.99 11.45 -37.07
C CYS A 16 25.48 11.38 -36.82
N GLY A 17 24.82 10.43 -37.47
CA GLY A 17 23.39 10.22 -37.39
C GLY A 17 23.11 8.75 -37.14
N ASN A 18 23.31 8.30 -35.91
CA ASN A 18 22.60 7.14 -35.38
C ASN A 18 21.90 7.59 -34.10
N ASN A 19 20.68 8.10 -34.25
CA ASN A 19 19.71 8.02 -33.18
C ASN A 19 19.32 6.55 -33.07
N GLU A 20 20.07 5.78 -32.28
CA GLU A 20 19.49 4.59 -31.67
C GLU A 20 18.43 5.12 -30.70
N ALA A 21 17.23 5.33 -31.23
CA ALA A 21 16.03 5.29 -30.42
C ALA A 21 16.03 3.89 -29.81
N ARG A 22 16.61 3.79 -28.61
CA ARG A 22 16.43 2.67 -27.70
C ARG A 22 14.94 2.60 -27.51
N THR A 23 14.26 1.78 -28.31
CA THR A 23 12.94 1.29 -27.99
C THR A 23 13.10 0.65 -26.64
N THR A 24 12.70 1.37 -25.61
CA THR A 24 12.45 0.80 -24.30
C THR A 24 11.46 -0.33 -24.53
N GLU A 25 11.98 -1.55 -24.68
CA GLU A 25 11.24 -2.79 -24.45
C GLU A 25 10.80 -2.93 -22.98
N GLU A 26 11.01 -1.88 -22.18
CA GLU A 26 10.41 -1.68 -20.87
C GLU A 26 9.04 -0.97 -20.94
N GLY A 27 8.62 -0.50 -22.13
CA GLY A 27 7.35 0.22 -22.32
C GLY A 27 6.10 -0.66 -22.44
N ASN A 28 6.24 -1.99 -22.46
CA ASN A 28 5.10 -2.90 -22.64
C ASN A 28 4.65 -3.61 -21.35
N LYS A 29 5.51 -3.69 -20.32
CA LYS A 29 5.22 -4.45 -19.09
C LYS A 29 4.26 -3.75 -18.11
N GLN A 30 3.84 -2.51 -18.41
CA GLN A 30 2.99 -1.70 -17.51
C GLN A 30 1.71 -1.21 -18.20
N ARG A 31 1.29 -1.81 -19.32
CA ARG A 31 0.03 -1.44 -19.97
C ARG A 31 -1.19 -2.00 -19.23
N PHE A 32 -1.04 -3.17 -18.61
CA PHE A 32 -2.12 -3.86 -17.91
C PHE A 32 -1.72 -4.13 -16.46
N LEU A 33 -2.58 -3.72 -15.53
CA LEU A 33 -2.33 -3.76 -14.10
C LEU A 33 -3.54 -4.35 -13.38
N TRP A 34 -3.28 -5.22 -12.41
CA TRP A 34 -4.30 -5.69 -11.50
C TRP A 34 -4.80 -4.56 -10.61
N LYS A 35 -6.12 -4.47 -10.48
CA LYS A 35 -6.81 -3.56 -9.57
C LYS A 35 -7.71 -4.39 -8.66
N THR A 36 -7.94 -3.86 -7.46
CA THR A 36 -8.74 -4.56 -6.45
C THR A 36 -9.72 -3.62 -5.79
N GLY A 37 -10.90 -4.13 -5.48
CA GLY A 37 -11.88 -3.44 -4.66
C GLY A 37 -11.53 -3.51 -3.18
N ALA A 38 -12.36 -2.84 -2.36
CA ALA A 38 -12.32 -3.02 -0.92
C ALA A 38 -12.65 -4.48 -0.55
N TRP A 39 -12.11 -4.93 0.58
CA TRP A 39 -12.51 -6.20 1.16
C TRP A 39 -13.96 -6.13 1.65
N GLY A 40 -14.74 -7.16 1.32
CA GLY A 40 -16.05 -7.38 1.91
C GLY A 40 -15.97 -7.71 3.40
N SER A 41 -17.16 -7.82 4.00
CA SER A 41 -17.32 -8.24 5.40
C SER A 41 -16.77 -9.67 5.61
N CYS A 42 -16.31 -9.94 6.83
CA CYS A 42 -15.89 -11.29 7.19
C CYS A 42 -17.10 -12.22 7.27
N PHE A 43 -17.14 -13.24 6.43
CA PHE A 43 -18.15 -14.30 6.47
C PHE A 43 -17.58 -15.51 7.20
N ALA A 44 -18.21 -15.86 8.33
CA ALA A 44 -17.92 -17.07 9.10
C ALA A 44 -19.19 -17.94 9.15
N VAL A 45 -19.05 -19.26 8.96
CA VAL A 45 -20.19 -20.20 8.86
C VAL A 45 -21.09 -20.15 10.09
N GLY A 46 -20.50 -20.04 11.28
CA GLY A 46 -21.22 -19.89 12.56
C GLY A 46 -21.60 -18.45 12.92
N GLY A 47 -21.45 -17.48 11.99
CA GLY A 47 -21.63 -16.05 12.26
C GLY A 47 -20.51 -15.41 13.09
N CYS A 48 -19.59 -16.21 13.61
CA CYS A 48 -18.37 -15.80 14.30
C CYS A 48 -17.32 -16.92 14.19
N GLY A 49 -16.10 -16.65 14.65
CA GLY A 49 -14.94 -17.51 14.52
C GLY A 49 -14.14 -17.22 13.25
N GLU A 50 -13.43 -18.23 12.78
CA GLU A 50 -12.69 -18.17 11.53
C GLU A 50 -13.63 -18.05 10.34
N GLY A 51 -13.25 -17.18 9.41
CA GLY A 51 -14.03 -16.90 8.23
C GLY A 51 -13.16 -16.47 7.07
N ARG A 52 -13.82 -16.10 6.00
CA ARG A 52 -13.19 -15.54 4.81
C ARG A 52 -13.88 -14.26 4.40
N ARG A 53 -13.11 -13.36 3.82
CA ARG A 53 -13.64 -12.18 3.13
C ARG A 53 -13.13 -12.18 1.71
N GLU A 54 -13.97 -11.65 0.84
CA GLU A 54 -13.73 -11.63 -0.60
C GLU A 54 -13.64 -10.19 -1.07
N ARG A 55 -12.93 -9.96 -2.16
CA ARG A 55 -12.89 -8.66 -2.85
C ARG A 55 -12.96 -8.89 -4.35
N GLN A 56 -13.35 -7.85 -5.07
CA GLN A 56 -13.25 -7.85 -6.52
C GLN A 56 -11.79 -7.66 -6.94
N VAL A 57 -11.38 -8.41 -7.97
CA VAL A 57 -10.08 -8.30 -8.65
C VAL A 57 -10.37 -8.20 -10.13
N TRP A 58 -9.73 -7.26 -10.82
CA TRP A 58 -9.88 -7.10 -12.27
C TRP A 58 -8.60 -6.56 -12.91
N CYS A 59 -8.43 -6.87 -14.20
CA CYS A 59 -7.34 -6.33 -15.00
C CYS A 59 -7.77 -5.00 -15.63
N SER A 60 -6.94 -3.97 -15.52
CA SER A 60 -7.18 -2.65 -16.08
C SER A 60 -6.03 -2.24 -16.99
N GLU A 61 -6.34 -1.58 -18.11
CA GLU A 61 -5.37 -0.88 -18.93
C GLU A 61 -4.94 0.45 -18.26
N SER A 62 -3.86 1.07 -18.75
CA SER A 62 -3.32 2.33 -18.21
C SER A 62 -4.28 3.52 -18.32
N ASP A 63 -5.29 3.43 -19.17
CA ASP A 63 -6.38 4.41 -19.31
C ASP A 63 -7.53 4.18 -18.29
N GLY A 64 -7.43 3.15 -17.44
CA GLY A 64 -8.43 2.81 -16.42
C GLY A 64 -9.55 1.91 -16.92
N ARG A 65 -9.53 1.47 -18.19
CA ARG A 65 -10.55 0.58 -18.75
C ARG A 65 -10.31 -0.86 -18.29
N THR A 66 -11.38 -1.51 -17.82
CA THR A 66 -11.35 -2.95 -17.53
C THR A 66 -11.16 -3.74 -18.82
N VAL A 67 -10.19 -4.64 -18.81
CA VAL A 67 -9.86 -5.53 -19.94
C VAL A 67 -9.99 -6.99 -19.51
N LEU A 68 -9.76 -7.90 -20.46
CA LEU A 68 -9.73 -9.33 -20.18
C LEU A 68 -8.59 -9.65 -19.20
N GLU A 69 -8.87 -10.57 -18.29
CA GLU A 69 -7.96 -10.99 -17.22
C GLU A 69 -6.60 -11.49 -17.75
N VAL A 70 -6.62 -12.20 -18.88
CA VAL A 70 -5.45 -12.73 -19.58
C VAL A 70 -4.45 -11.65 -20.04
N MET A 71 -4.87 -10.37 -20.07
CA MET A 71 -3.98 -9.26 -20.42
C MET A 71 -3.03 -8.89 -19.28
N CYS A 72 -3.39 -9.22 -18.03
CA CYS A 72 -2.53 -9.03 -16.86
C CYS A 72 -1.69 -10.28 -16.60
N ASP A 73 -0.52 -10.09 -15.97
CA ASP A 73 0.34 -11.21 -15.57
C ASP A 73 -0.33 -12.03 -14.45
N ALA A 74 -0.73 -13.26 -14.76
CA ALA A 74 -1.36 -14.19 -13.82
C ALA A 74 -0.51 -14.47 -12.57
N GLN A 75 0.83 -14.39 -12.65
CA GLN A 75 1.69 -14.56 -11.47
C GLN A 75 1.60 -13.41 -10.47
N SER A 76 1.12 -12.25 -10.93
CA SER A 76 0.93 -11.06 -10.11
C SER A 76 -0.52 -10.85 -9.66
N GLU A 77 -1.40 -11.81 -9.94
CA GLU A 77 -2.81 -11.72 -9.56
C GLU A 77 -2.96 -11.61 -8.04
N PRO A 78 -3.58 -10.54 -7.54
CA PRO A 78 -3.75 -10.35 -6.12
C PRO A 78 -4.87 -11.28 -5.59
N PRO A 79 -4.80 -11.75 -4.34
CA PRO A 79 -5.77 -12.72 -3.83
C PRO A 79 -7.19 -12.16 -3.79
N THR A 80 -8.13 -12.93 -4.30
CA THR A 80 -9.58 -12.64 -4.26
C THR A 80 -10.18 -12.94 -2.89
N ILE A 81 -9.58 -13.87 -2.13
CA ILE A 81 -10.05 -14.32 -0.82
C ILE A 81 -8.93 -14.19 0.21
N LYS A 82 -9.24 -13.74 1.43
CA LYS A 82 -8.31 -13.73 2.57
C LYS A 82 -8.99 -14.25 3.84
N PRO A 83 -8.28 -14.99 4.72
CA PRO A 83 -8.80 -15.35 6.04
C PRO A 83 -9.11 -14.10 6.88
N CYS A 84 -10.10 -14.24 7.75
CA CYS A 84 -10.49 -13.26 8.74
C CYS A 84 -11.04 -13.96 9.99
N PHE A 85 -11.19 -13.22 11.09
CA PHE A 85 -11.75 -13.72 12.33
C PHE A 85 -12.77 -12.73 12.87
N THR A 86 -13.95 -13.23 13.24
CA THR A 86 -15.00 -12.45 13.90
C THR A 86 -15.17 -12.97 15.32
N ALA A 87 -14.97 -12.14 16.34
CA ALA A 87 -15.09 -12.58 17.73
C ALA A 87 -16.50 -13.11 18.06
N CYS A 88 -16.57 -14.33 18.58
CA CYS A 88 -17.81 -14.90 19.10
C CYS A 88 -18.19 -14.26 20.44
N ARG A 89 -19.46 -13.88 20.61
CA ARG A 89 -19.95 -13.33 21.89
C ARG A 89 -19.77 -14.30 23.06
N HIS A 90 -19.88 -15.60 22.81
CA HIS A 90 -19.71 -16.63 23.83
C HIS A 90 -18.24 -16.87 24.23
N HIS A 91 -17.26 -16.32 23.50
CA HIS A 91 -15.83 -16.42 23.82
C HIS A 91 -15.26 -15.08 24.31
N ARG A 92 -16.12 -14.18 24.80
CA ARG A 92 -15.69 -12.86 25.29
C ARG A 92 -14.69 -12.96 26.44
N ASP A 93 -14.84 -13.95 27.30
CA ASP A 93 -13.94 -14.28 28.41
C ASP A 93 -12.56 -14.80 27.95
N LYS A 94 -12.47 -15.26 26.70
CA LYS A 94 -11.24 -15.79 26.09
C LYS A 94 -10.47 -14.74 25.27
N LEU A 95 -10.99 -13.52 25.22
CA LEU A 95 -10.36 -12.35 24.58
C LEU A 95 -9.86 -11.39 25.65
N GLN A 96 -8.61 -10.96 25.54
CA GLN A 96 -8.01 -10.04 26.50
C GLN A 96 -7.42 -8.82 25.79
N TRP A 97 -7.64 -7.64 26.38
CA TRP A 97 -6.96 -6.43 25.98
C TRP A 97 -5.49 -6.50 26.38
N GLN A 98 -4.62 -6.43 25.38
CA GLN A 98 -3.20 -6.18 25.57
C GLN A 98 -2.93 -4.70 25.33
N VAL A 99 -2.45 -4.06 26.38
CA VAL A 99 -2.08 -2.64 26.37
C VAL A 99 -0.57 -2.56 26.35
N GLY A 100 -0.02 -2.03 25.26
CA GLY A 100 1.40 -1.77 25.12
C GLY A 100 1.88 -0.64 26.02
N ALA A 101 3.20 -0.53 26.15
CA ALA A 101 3.82 0.61 26.82
C ALA A 101 3.46 1.93 26.12
N TRP A 102 3.43 3.01 26.89
CA TRP A 102 3.32 4.35 26.31
C TRP A 102 4.55 4.67 25.47
N GLY A 103 4.32 5.22 24.28
CA GLY A 103 5.35 5.82 23.46
C GLY A 103 5.84 7.15 24.05
N PRO A 104 6.87 7.74 23.44
CA PRO A 104 7.35 9.06 23.83
C PRO A 104 6.26 10.13 23.64
N CYS A 105 6.35 11.21 24.41
CA CYS A 105 5.49 12.37 24.24
C CYS A 105 5.90 13.11 22.96
N LEU A 106 4.98 13.22 22.00
CA LEU A 106 5.21 13.94 20.74
C LEU A 106 4.42 15.24 20.73
N PRO A 107 4.97 16.35 20.23
CA PRO A 107 4.26 17.62 20.18
C PRO A 107 3.00 17.54 19.32
N VAL A 108 1.93 18.21 19.74
CA VAL A 108 0.67 18.23 18.99
C VAL A 108 0.84 19.10 17.75
N SER A 109 0.66 18.50 16.56
CA SER A 109 0.65 19.27 15.32
C SER A 109 -0.63 20.13 15.25
N PRO A 110 -0.63 21.27 14.55
CA PRO A 110 -1.84 22.10 14.40
C PRO A 110 -3.04 21.35 13.78
N ALA A 111 -2.80 20.27 13.03
CA ALA A 111 -3.84 19.44 12.41
C ALA A 111 -4.50 18.47 13.42
N ASP A 112 -3.76 18.03 14.44
CA ASP A 112 -4.24 17.08 15.45
C ASP A 112 -4.85 17.78 16.68
N ALA A 113 -4.64 19.10 16.83
CA ALA A 113 -5.17 19.89 17.95
C ALA A 113 -6.70 19.76 18.11
N ASN A 114 -7.44 19.59 17.01
CA ASN A 114 -8.90 19.41 17.03
C ASN A 114 -9.36 18.06 17.61
N ASN A 115 -8.48 17.05 17.66
CA ASN A 115 -8.79 15.71 18.20
C ASN A 115 -8.29 15.51 19.65
N VAL A 116 -7.53 16.47 20.19
CA VAL A 116 -6.90 16.38 21.53
C VAL A 116 -7.69 17.18 22.58
N VAL A 117 -8.56 18.09 22.14
CA VAL A 117 -9.33 18.95 23.05
C VAL A 117 -10.72 18.34 23.31
N ASP A 118 -10.77 17.36 24.21
CA ASP A 118 -11.96 17.05 25.03
C ASP A 118 -11.75 17.54 26.48
N LEU A 119 -10.98 18.63 26.63
CA LEU A 119 -10.92 19.40 27.86
C LEU A 119 -11.75 20.66 27.63
N GLN A 120 -12.92 20.69 28.27
CA GLN A 120 -13.87 21.79 28.24
C GLN A 120 -13.17 23.15 28.50
N GLN A 121 -13.25 24.01 27.48
CA GLN A 121 -13.16 25.48 27.43
C GLN A 121 -11.81 26.24 27.54
N PRO A 122 -11.63 27.27 26.68
CA PRO A 122 -10.51 28.20 26.77
C PRO A 122 -10.80 29.26 27.83
N MET A 123 -10.01 29.30 28.89
CA MET A 123 -9.76 30.57 29.56
C MET A 123 -8.68 31.28 28.74
N ALA A 124 -9.10 32.35 28.07
CA ALA A 124 -8.23 33.24 27.31
C ALA A 124 -7.06 33.69 28.18
N GLY A 125 -5.83 33.57 27.66
CA GLY A 125 -4.73 34.40 28.14
C GLY A 125 -3.35 33.78 28.35
N ASP A 126 -3.10 32.50 28.02
CA ASP A 126 -1.72 31.99 28.09
C ASP A 126 -1.33 31.28 26.79
N THR A 127 -0.70 32.01 25.87
CA THR A 127 -0.07 31.44 24.68
C THR A 127 1.24 30.76 25.07
N ARG A 128 1.12 29.59 25.72
CA ARG A 128 2.23 28.65 25.90
C ARG A 128 1.86 27.30 25.30
N HIS A 129 1.66 27.30 23.98
CA HIS A 129 1.39 26.09 23.18
C HIS A 129 2.62 25.19 23.01
N ASP A 130 3.79 25.61 23.51
CA ASP A 130 5.09 24.97 23.22
C ASP A 130 5.35 23.67 24.01
N ASN A 131 4.45 23.31 24.95
CA ASN A 131 4.65 22.16 25.84
C ASN A 131 3.51 21.12 25.80
N LEU A 132 2.56 21.24 24.87
CA LEU A 132 1.49 20.25 24.73
C LEU A 132 1.96 19.12 23.82
N GLY A 133 1.95 17.89 24.34
CA GLY A 133 2.28 16.70 23.59
C GLY A 133 1.32 15.56 23.87
N VAL A 134 1.19 14.67 22.90
CA VAL A 134 0.35 13.48 22.95
C VAL A 134 1.25 12.26 22.97
N THR A 135 0.98 11.36 23.90
CA THR A 135 1.55 10.01 23.93
C THR A 135 0.57 9.04 23.27
N GLN A 136 1.08 8.16 22.43
CA GLN A 136 0.29 7.07 21.85
C GLN A 136 0.75 5.72 22.42
N ARG A 137 -0.14 4.74 22.46
CA ARG A 137 0.17 3.36 22.81
C ARG A 137 -0.66 2.41 21.97
N ASN A 138 -0.13 1.24 21.71
CA ASN A 138 -0.88 0.20 21.03
C ASN A 138 -1.84 -0.48 22.02
N VAL A 139 -3.10 -0.60 21.63
CA VAL A 139 -4.12 -1.34 22.37
C VAL A 139 -4.71 -2.37 21.42
N SER A 140 -4.48 -3.64 21.71
CA SER A 140 -4.87 -4.76 20.85
C SER A 140 -5.79 -5.70 21.63
N CYS A 141 -6.84 -6.22 21.00
CA CYS A 141 -7.64 -7.31 21.55
C CYS A 141 -7.09 -8.62 21.00
N VAL A 142 -6.61 -9.51 21.87
CA VAL A 142 -6.00 -10.79 21.47
C VAL A 142 -6.74 -11.98 22.07
N LEU A 143 -6.69 -13.10 21.36
CA LEU A 143 -7.19 -14.38 21.85
C LEU A 143 -6.15 -14.98 22.81
N VAL A 144 -6.53 -15.25 24.05
CA VAL A 144 -5.61 -15.81 25.07
C VAL A 144 -5.84 -17.30 25.33
N SER A 145 -6.85 -17.90 24.69
CA SER A 145 -7.20 -19.32 24.86
C SER A 145 -7.45 -20.00 23.52
N HIS A 146 -6.78 -21.13 23.29
CA HIS A 146 -6.98 -22.00 22.13
C HIS A 146 -8.32 -22.75 22.15
N GLU A 147 -9.03 -22.78 23.27
CA GLU A 147 -10.36 -23.42 23.39
C GLU A 147 -11.48 -22.59 22.76
N ALA A 148 -11.20 -21.33 22.40
CA ALA A 148 -12.14 -20.44 21.71
C ALA A 148 -12.26 -20.71 20.20
N VAL A 149 -11.47 -21.65 19.69
CA VAL A 149 -11.34 -21.95 18.25
C VAL A 149 -12.13 -23.21 17.86
N LYS A 150 -12.77 -23.88 18.82
CA LYS A 150 -13.48 -25.15 18.61
C LYS A 150 -14.98 -24.97 18.44
#